data_AF-A0A0N8Q4A1-F1
#
_entry.id   AF-A0A0N8Q4A1-F1
#
_cell.length_a   1.000
_cell.length_b   1.000
_cell.length_c   1.000
_cell.angle_alpha   90.00
_cell.angle_beta   90.00
_cell.angle_gamma   90.00
#
_symmetry.space_group_name_H-M   'P 1'
#
loop_
_entity.id
_entity.type
_entity.pdbx_description
1 polymer ?
#
loop_
_entity_poly.entity_id
_entity_poly.type
_entity_poly.pdbx_seq_one_letter_code
_entity_poly.pdbx_strand_id
1 'polypeptide(L)'
;MLGLWGGQYNYSEGKRAYDDYIYPTTSYADVIMFDSNGLANGKISDITANWQVNNAGQLVIQYPNGAVQTSEIIDQLGLEYGVFSQFSTPEGEFATYDIWVKGQTNFVLDSAYLQPTSSTHYWNGEINSWIPGSFDSNGLLIPERLWGWLFTSHTVQNIDGVAWQGPDQNGLSSINFVLSDAVSYQVGAQNIEINRLPFAKRFWYPIASTIINGDRVFYIVEREERDAQLWFGGQPGYNTFIPSRINIEREVDRANYTNVAR
;
A
#
# COMPACT_ATOMS: atom_id res chain seq x y z
N MET A 1 -2.58 21.52 -6.17
CA MET A 1 -1.54 20.65 -5.58
C MET A 1 -1.49 20.67 -4.06
N LEU A 2 -1.80 21.77 -3.37
CA LEU A 2 -1.78 21.82 -1.89
C LEU A 2 -2.58 20.69 -1.21
N GLY A 3 -2.09 20.25 -0.04
CA GLY A 3 -2.72 19.27 0.82
C GLY A 3 -2.14 17.85 0.66
N LEU A 4 -2.85 16.88 1.23
CA LEU A 4 -2.43 15.48 1.28
C LEU A 4 -2.62 14.78 -0.08
N TRP A 5 -1.69 13.90 -0.44
CA TRP A 5 -1.77 13.01 -1.60
C TRP A 5 -1.12 11.67 -1.28
N GLY A 6 -1.78 10.57 -1.66
CA GLY A 6 -1.12 9.27 -1.79
C GLY A 6 -0.66 9.10 -3.23
N GLY A 7 0.59 8.73 -3.47
CA GLY A 7 1.14 8.65 -4.81
C GLY A 7 2.49 7.97 -4.83
N GLN A 8 3.04 7.74 -6.02
CA GLN A 8 4.38 7.21 -6.17
C GLN A 8 5.43 8.35 -6.18
N TYR A 9 6.46 8.20 -5.38
CA TYR A 9 7.48 9.21 -5.11
C TYR A 9 8.89 8.63 -5.13
N ASN A 10 9.88 9.48 -5.41
CA ASN A 10 11.29 9.08 -5.39
C ASN A 10 11.88 9.20 -3.99
N TYR A 11 11.73 8.16 -3.20
CA TYR A 11 12.38 8.04 -1.91
C TYR A 11 12.83 6.60 -1.69
N SER A 12 13.72 6.36 -0.73
CA SER A 12 14.13 5.00 -0.38
C SER A 12 13.72 4.69 1.05
N GLU A 13 12.99 3.59 1.25
CA GLU A 13 12.54 3.11 2.57
C GLU A 13 13.67 2.50 3.42
N GLY A 14 14.93 2.82 3.12
CA GLY A 14 16.10 2.22 3.74
C GLY A 14 16.63 0.99 3.01
N LYS A 15 17.41 0.15 3.69
CA LYS A 15 18.02 -1.05 3.10
C LYS A 15 16.94 -2.11 2.84
N ARG A 16 16.79 -2.53 1.58
CA ARG A 16 15.91 -3.64 1.19
C ARG A 16 16.58 -4.99 1.41
N ALA A 17 15.80 -5.97 1.82
CA ALA A 17 16.18 -7.38 1.77
C ALA A 17 15.20 -8.11 0.83
N TYR A 18 15.59 -8.24 -0.43
CA TYR A 18 14.96 -9.15 -1.39
C TYR A 18 16.09 -9.87 -2.14
N ASP A 19 16.35 -11.11 -1.75
CA ASP A 19 17.25 -12.06 -2.42
C ASP A 19 18.57 -11.46 -2.98
N ASP A 20 19.23 -10.58 -2.22
CA ASP A 20 20.53 -9.94 -2.54
C ASP A 20 20.54 -8.70 -3.46
N TYR A 21 19.40 -8.10 -3.83
CA TYR A 21 19.38 -6.90 -4.69
C TYR A 21 18.98 -5.60 -3.95
N ILE A 22 19.93 -4.66 -3.86
CA ILE A 22 19.66 -3.26 -3.52
C ILE A 22 19.34 -2.54 -4.83
N TYR A 23 18.10 -2.06 -4.98
CA TYR A 23 17.77 -1.06 -6.01
C TYR A 23 18.00 0.33 -5.40
N PRO A 24 19.10 1.02 -5.75
CA PRO A 24 19.52 2.22 -5.03
C PRO A 24 18.57 3.43 -5.23
N THR A 25 17.71 3.42 -6.25
CA THR A 25 16.82 4.55 -6.59
C THR A 25 15.54 4.09 -7.27
N THR A 26 14.68 3.41 -6.51
CA THR A 26 13.35 2.99 -6.97
C THR A 26 12.29 3.91 -6.40
N SER A 27 11.19 4.08 -7.13
CA SER A 27 10.03 4.84 -6.70
C SER A 27 9.08 3.97 -5.85
N TYR A 28 8.53 4.55 -4.79
CA TYR A 28 7.65 3.87 -3.82
C TYR A 28 6.42 4.73 -3.53
N ALA A 29 5.35 4.14 -3.01
CA ALA A 29 4.20 4.94 -2.63
C ALA A 29 4.38 5.62 -1.26
N ASP A 30 4.17 6.92 -1.17
CA ASP A 30 4.08 7.63 0.12
C ASP A 30 2.74 8.35 0.22
N VAL A 31 2.43 8.82 1.43
CA VAL A 31 1.46 9.87 1.64
C VAL A 31 2.22 11.17 1.89
N ILE A 32 2.19 12.10 0.92
CA ILE A 32 2.87 13.39 1.00
C ILE A 32 1.89 14.51 1.33
N MET A 33 2.28 15.37 2.27
CA MET A 33 1.66 16.67 2.51
C MET A 33 2.41 17.75 1.73
N PHE A 34 1.73 18.44 0.81
CA PHE A 34 2.26 19.61 0.11
C PHE A 34 1.79 20.90 0.78
N ASP A 35 2.73 21.70 1.30
CA ASP A 35 2.45 22.95 2.02
C ASP A 35 2.51 24.20 1.12
N SER A 36 1.96 25.32 1.58
CA SER A 36 1.95 26.58 0.81
C SER A 36 3.31 27.24 0.64
N ASN A 37 4.34 26.77 1.34
CA ASN A 37 5.67 27.37 1.37
C ASN A 37 6.63 26.68 0.38
N GLY A 38 6.13 25.73 -0.42
CA GLY A 38 6.95 24.97 -1.36
C GLY A 38 7.72 23.83 -0.72
N LEU A 39 7.31 23.38 0.48
CA LEU A 39 7.83 22.18 1.13
C LEU A 39 6.80 21.05 1.09
N ALA A 40 7.31 19.85 0.90
CA ALA A 40 6.56 18.62 0.92
C ALA A 40 7.17 17.68 1.96
N ASN A 41 6.31 17.01 2.74
CA ASN A 41 6.74 16.08 3.77
C ASN A 41 6.06 14.73 3.59
N GLY A 42 6.85 13.66 3.46
CA GLY A 42 6.36 12.28 3.36
C GLY A 42 6.08 11.68 4.74
N LYS A 43 4.91 11.06 4.89
CA LYS A 43 4.43 10.47 6.14
C LYS A 43 5.08 9.11 6.44
N ILE A 44 5.52 8.40 5.42
CA ILE A 44 6.12 7.07 5.52
C ILE A 44 7.64 7.17 5.48
N SER A 45 8.16 8.01 4.60
CA SER A 45 9.58 8.25 4.40
C SER A 45 10.21 9.17 5.45
N ASP A 46 9.40 10.01 6.11
CA ASP A 46 9.84 11.17 6.90
C ASP A 46 10.76 12.13 6.12
N ILE A 47 10.82 12.01 4.78
CA ILE A 47 11.66 12.85 3.93
C ILE A 47 10.94 14.16 3.66
N THR A 48 11.68 15.25 3.82
CA THR A 48 11.25 16.59 3.40
C THR A 48 11.93 16.94 2.07
N ALA A 49 11.15 17.47 1.14
CA ALA A 49 11.60 17.88 -0.18
C ALA A 49 11.04 19.25 -0.55
N ASN A 50 11.71 19.94 -1.47
CA ASN A 50 11.16 21.16 -2.06
C ASN A 50 10.24 20.78 -3.22
N TRP A 51 9.17 21.52 -3.43
CA TRP A 51 8.28 21.33 -4.57
C TRP A 51 7.81 22.65 -5.18
N GLN A 52 7.46 22.59 -6.45
CA GLN A 52 6.85 23.68 -7.19
C GLN A 52 6.00 23.14 -8.34
N VAL A 53 5.19 24.02 -8.94
CA VAL A 53 4.56 23.74 -10.23
C VAL A 53 5.26 24.61 -11.27
N ASN A 54 5.79 23.99 -12.32
CA ASN A 54 6.49 24.71 -13.38
C ASN A 54 5.49 25.43 -14.32
N ASN A 55 6.02 26.22 -15.26
CA ASN A 55 5.17 26.97 -16.22
C ASN A 55 4.33 26.08 -17.15
N ALA A 56 4.67 24.80 -17.27
CA ALA A 56 3.90 23.81 -18.03
C ALA A 56 2.79 23.16 -17.19
N GLY A 57 2.62 23.54 -15.92
CA GLY A 57 1.62 22.96 -15.03
C GLY A 57 2.03 21.64 -14.37
N GLN A 58 3.30 21.22 -14.54
CA GLN A 58 3.80 19.97 -13.99
C GLN A 58 4.32 20.18 -12.57
N LEU A 59 4.07 19.21 -11.70
CA LEU A 59 4.70 19.14 -10.39
C LEU A 59 6.18 18.86 -10.56
N VAL A 60 7.04 19.59 -9.85
CA VAL A 60 8.46 19.30 -9.75
C VAL A 60 8.81 19.15 -8.27
N ILE A 61 9.33 17.99 -7.88
CA ILE A 61 9.82 17.70 -6.52
C ILE A 61 11.35 17.51 -6.59
N GLN A 62 12.07 18.22 -5.74
CA GLN A 62 13.52 18.14 -5.61
C GLN A 62 13.87 17.51 -4.26
N TYR A 63 14.46 16.33 -4.30
CA TYR A 63 14.82 15.55 -3.12
C TYR A 63 16.22 15.90 -2.60
N PRO A 64 16.49 15.75 -1.28
CA PRO A 64 17.80 16.08 -0.71
C PRO A 64 18.97 15.29 -1.28
N ASN A 65 18.73 14.10 -1.84
CA ASN A 65 19.74 13.27 -2.49
C ASN A 65 20.08 13.71 -3.93
N GLY A 66 19.51 14.81 -4.41
CA GLY A 66 19.70 15.32 -5.77
C GLY A 66 18.77 14.71 -6.82
N ALA A 67 17.89 13.77 -6.44
CA ALA A 67 16.87 13.27 -7.35
C ALA A 67 15.80 14.34 -7.62
N VAL A 68 15.28 14.34 -8.85
CA VAL A 68 14.19 15.21 -9.28
C VAL A 68 13.07 14.36 -9.85
N GLN A 69 11.85 14.60 -9.38
CA GLN A 69 10.63 14.03 -9.94
C GLN A 69 9.83 15.12 -10.62
N THR A 70 9.45 14.91 -11.88
CA THR A 70 8.50 15.75 -12.60
C THR A 70 7.25 14.94 -12.88
N SER A 71 6.08 15.41 -12.46
CA SER A 71 4.82 14.66 -12.56
C SER A 71 3.72 15.50 -13.21
N GLU A 72 2.91 14.82 -14.04
CA GLU A 72 1.78 15.39 -14.75
C GLU A 72 0.56 14.49 -14.58
N ILE A 73 -0.58 15.09 -14.23
CA ILE A 73 -1.87 14.39 -14.22
C ILE A 73 -2.34 14.30 -15.66
N ILE A 74 -2.50 13.07 -16.16
CA ILE A 74 -2.97 12.82 -17.52
C ILE A 74 -4.41 12.31 -17.57
N ASP A 75 -4.88 11.65 -16.50
CA ASP A 75 -6.25 11.13 -16.38
C ASP A 75 -6.84 11.45 -15.01
N GLN A 76 -8.18 11.51 -14.93
CA GLN A 76 -8.90 11.64 -13.66
C GLN A 76 -10.20 10.82 -13.66
N LEU A 77 -10.41 10.07 -12.57
CA LEU A 77 -11.66 9.40 -12.25
C LEU A 77 -12.03 9.66 -10.79
N GLY A 78 -12.92 10.62 -10.56
CA GLY A 78 -13.29 11.02 -9.20
C GLY A 78 -12.08 11.57 -8.42
N LEU A 79 -11.63 10.82 -7.41
CA LEU A 79 -10.49 11.14 -6.54
C LEU A 79 -9.19 10.43 -6.92
N GLU A 80 -9.25 9.57 -7.94
CA GLU A 80 -8.13 8.85 -8.54
C GLU A 80 -7.61 9.66 -9.74
N TYR A 81 -6.30 9.79 -9.83
CA TYR A 81 -5.61 10.54 -10.86
C TYR A 81 -4.56 9.65 -11.51
N GLY A 82 -4.62 9.47 -12.83
CA GLY A 82 -3.54 8.85 -13.58
C GLY A 82 -2.41 9.85 -13.72
N VAL A 83 -1.24 9.55 -13.16
CA VAL A 83 -0.09 10.46 -13.12
C VAL A 83 1.08 9.82 -13.83
N PHE A 84 1.56 10.52 -14.87
CA PHE A 84 2.84 10.20 -15.49
C PHE A 84 3.95 10.93 -14.75
N SER A 85 4.95 10.19 -14.28
CA SER A 85 6.09 10.73 -13.54
C SER A 85 7.41 10.39 -14.23
N GLN A 86 8.27 11.38 -14.38
CA GLN A 86 9.66 11.22 -14.80
C GLN A 86 10.57 11.45 -13.61
N PHE A 87 11.55 10.57 -13.46
CA PHE A 87 12.51 10.57 -12.38
C PHE A 87 13.91 10.70 -12.96
N SER A 88 14.63 11.73 -12.52
CA SER A 88 16.05 11.92 -12.79
C SER A 88 16.81 11.72 -11.49
N THR A 89 17.69 10.72 -11.45
CA THR A 89 18.55 10.42 -10.29
C THR A 89 20.02 10.47 -10.69
N PRO A 90 20.96 10.54 -9.74
CA PRO A 90 22.39 10.47 -10.05
C PRO A 90 22.81 9.21 -10.82
N GLU A 91 22.05 8.13 -10.70
CA GLU A 91 22.30 6.81 -11.29
C GLU A 91 21.60 6.61 -12.65
N GLY A 92 20.64 7.47 -13.00
CA GLY A 92 19.94 7.39 -14.28
C GLY A 92 18.54 8.02 -14.28
N GLU A 93 17.84 7.84 -15.39
CA GLU A 93 16.48 8.35 -15.59
C GLU A 93 15.50 7.19 -15.84
N PHE A 94 14.28 7.33 -15.32
CA PHE A 94 13.18 6.41 -15.61
C PHE A 94 11.84 7.14 -15.54
N ALA A 95 10.77 6.50 -16.01
CA ALA A 95 9.42 7.05 -15.93
C ALA A 95 8.40 5.99 -15.51
N THR A 96 7.31 6.44 -14.90
CA THR A 96 6.22 5.58 -14.43
C THR A 96 4.87 6.21 -14.77
N TYR A 97 3.83 5.36 -14.79
CA TYR A 97 2.44 5.79 -14.82
C TYR A 97 1.72 5.08 -13.68
N ASP A 98 1.18 5.87 -12.74
CA ASP A 98 0.60 5.35 -11.51
C ASP A 98 -0.66 6.12 -11.14
N ILE A 99 -1.49 5.47 -10.33
CA ILE A 99 -2.67 6.11 -9.74
C ILE A 99 -2.21 6.88 -8.51
N TRP A 100 -2.51 8.17 -8.49
CA TRP A 100 -2.41 9.01 -7.30
C TRP A 100 -3.80 9.29 -6.77
N VAL A 101 -3.89 9.46 -5.46
CA VAL A 101 -5.14 9.68 -4.75
C VAL A 101 -5.05 10.99 -3.99
N LYS A 102 -6.03 11.88 -4.21
CA LYS A 102 -6.12 13.09 -3.43
C LYS A 102 -6.55 12.76 -2.00
N GLY A 103 -5.70 13.08 -1.03
CA GLY A 103 -5.97 12.80 0.37
C GLY A 103 -7.03 13.72 0.98
N GLN A 104 -7.78 13.18 1.95
CA GLN A 104 -8.81 13.90 2.70
C GLN A 104 -8.28 14.29 4.07
N THR A 105 -8.36 15.57 4.44
CA THR A 105 -7.83 16.07 5.72
C THR A 105 -8.60 15.55 6.94
N ASN A 106 -9.86 15.15 6.76
CA ASN A 106 -10.75 14.73 7.84
C ASN A 106 -11.04 13.23 7.82
N PHE A 107 -10.39 12.47 6.94
CA PHE A 107 -10.58 11.02 6.92
C PHE A 107 -9.82 10.40 8.10
N VAL A 108 -10.57 9.72 8.96
CA VAL A 108 -10.04 8.98 10.10
C VAL A 108 -10.38 7.51 9.88
N LEU A 109 -9.35 6.68 9.71
CA LEU A 109 -9.49 5.23 9.71
C LEU A 109 -9.28 4.74 11.15
N ASP A 110 -10.37 4.56 11.89
CA ASP A 110 -10.35 4.05 13.26
C ASP A 110 -10.93 2.63 13.36
N SER A 111 -10.94 2.06 14.57
CA SER A 111 -11.48 0.72 14.81
C SER A 111 -12.97 0.60 14.50
N ALA A 112 -13.74 1.69 14.56
CA ALA A 112 -15.16 1.66 14.22
C ALA A 112 -15.35 1.66 12.70
N TYR A 113 -14.56 2.45 11.97
CA TYR A 113 -14.56 2.46 10.51
C TYR A 113 -14.11 1.11 9.94
N LEU A 114 -13.06 0.51 10.51
CA LEU A 114 -12.54 -0.79 10.06
C LEU A 114 -13.53 -1.94 10.26
N GLN A 115 -14.49 -1.84 11.19
CA GLN A 115 -15.53 -2.84 11.30
C GLN A 115 -16.49 -2.76 10.10
N PRO A 116 -16.73 -3.87 9.38
CA PRO A 116 -17.74 -3.90 8.32
C PRO A 116 -19.13 -3.52 8.87
N THR A 117 -19.94 -2.88 8.03
CA THR A 117 -21.31 -2.45 8.38
C THR A 117 -22.27 -3.61 8.66
N SER A 118 -21.95 -4.80 8.16
CA SER A 118 -22.73 -6.03 8.35
C SER A 118 -21.81 -7.20 8.69
N SER A 119 -22.32 -8.18 9.44
CA SER A 119 -21.59 -9.43 9.73
C SER A 119 -21.36 -10.32 8.50
N THR A 120 -22.07 -10.05 7.41
CA THR A 120 -21.86 -10.72 6.11
C THR A 120 -20.84 -10.01 5.22
N HIS A 121 -20.32 -8.86 5.65
CA HIS A 121 -19.39 -8.05 4.87
C HIS A 121 -17.94 -8.19 5.35
N TYR A 122 -17.01 -7.88 4.45
CA TYR A 122 -15.59 -7.80 4.73
C TYR A 122 -14.91 -6.77 3.83
N TRP A 123 -13.66 -6.40 4.13
CA TRP A 123 -12.87 -5.52 3.26
C TRP A 123 -12.09 -6.34 2.24
N ASN A 124 -12.30 -6.08 0.96
CA ASN A 124 -11.58 -6.68 -0.14
C ASN A 124 -10.57 -5.68 -0.74
N GLY A 125 -9.31 -6.08 -0.85
CA GLY A 125 -8.30 -5.27 -1.52
C GLY A 125 -8.43 -5.39 -3.05
N GLU A 126 -8.75 -4.30 -3.75
CA GLU A 126 -9.00 -4.29 -5.19
C GLU A 126 -7.72 -4.27 -6.03
N ILE A 127 -6.64 -3.67 -5.51
CA ILE A 127 -5.30 -3.72 -6.09
C ILE A 127 -4.47 -4.70 -5.25
N ASN A 128 -4.61 -6.00 -5.54
CA ASN A 128 -3.85 -7.08 -4.91
C ASN A 128 -2.99 -7.83 -5.94
N SER A 129 -2.19 -7.09 -6.72
CA SER A 129 -1.32 -7.62 -7.78
C SER A 129 -0.16 -8.50 -7.29
N TRP A 130 -0.05 -8.74 -5.98
CA TRP A 130 1.12 -9.35 -5.34
C TRP A 130 0.85 -10.72 -4.72
N ILE A 131 -0.39 -11.19 -4.70
CA ILE A 131 -0.67 -12.59 -4.32
C ILE A 131 -0.34 -13.43 -5.56
N PRO A 132 0.76 -14.22 -5.55
CA PRO A 132 1.10 -15.06 -6.70
C PRO A 132 -0.06 -16.04 -6.95
N GLY A 133 -0.63 -16.00 -8.15
CA GLY A 133 -1.71 -16.91 -8.55
C GLY A 133 -3.14 -16.41 -8.34
N SER A 134 -3.37 -15.09 -8.25
CA SER A 134 -4.72 -14.49 -8.38
C SER A 134 -5.29 -14.59 -9.80
N PHE A 135 -4.44 -14.89 -10.78
CA PHE A 135 -4.83 -15.09 -12.18
C PHE A 135 -4.48 -16.50 -12.63
N ASP A 136 -5.34 -17.12 -13.42
CA ASP A 136 -5.06 -18.39 -14.08
C ASP A 136 -4.08 -18.20 -15.25
N SER A 137 -3.72 -19.29 -15.93
CA SER A 137 -2.83 -19.25 -17.10
C SER A 137 -3.37 -18.43 -18.27
N ASN A 138 -4.65 -18.04 -18.25
CA ASN A 138 -5.30 -17.22 -19.26
C ASN A 138 -5.45 -15.76 -18.83
N GLY A 139 -4.97 -15.39 -17.63
CA GLY A 139 -5.12 -14.04 -17.09
C GLY A 139 -6.50 -13.77 -16.49
N LEU A 140 -7.32 -14.79 -16.23
CA LEU A 140 -8.62 -14.65 -15.58
C LEU A 140 -8.46 -14.71 -14.06
N LEU A 141 -9.17 -13.84 -13.35
CA LEU A 141 -9.18 -13.80 -11.89
C LEU A 141 -9.70 -15.15 -11.33
N ILE A 142 -8.93 -15.79 -10.45
CA ILE A 142 -9.34 -17.03 -9.78
C ILE A 142 -10.21 -16.67 -8.56
N PRO A 143 -11.52 -16.98 -8.55
CA PRO A 143 -12.45 -16.56 -7.50
C PRO A 143 -12.19 -17.24 -6.15
N GLU A 144 -11.58 -18.43 -6.14
CA GLU A 144 -11.29 -19.19 -4.91
C GLU A 144 -10.13 -18.60 -4.09
N ARG A 145 -9.52 -17.51 -4.55
CA ARG A 145 -8.35 -16.87 -3.91
C ARG A 145 -8.61 -15.41 -3.55
N LEU A 146 -9.88 -15.07 -3.41
CA LEU A 146 -10.30 -13.77 -2.90
C LEU A 146 -9.79 -13.61 -1.48
N TRP A 147 -9.01 -12.56 -1.28
CA TRP A 147 -8.45 -12.24 0.00
C TRP A 147 -9.11 -10.97 0.50
N GLY A 148 -9.58 -11.03 1.72
CA GLY A 148 -10.07 -9.86 2.41
C GLY A 148 -9.71 -9.85 3.88
N TRP A 149 -10.22 -8.84 4.55
CA TRP A 149 -9.98 -8.57 5.95
C TRP A 149 -11.29 -8.48 6.70
N LEU A 150 -11.36 -9.28 7.75
CA LEU A 150 -12.43 -9.18 8.73
C LEU A 150 -11.86 -8.59 10.01
N PHE A 151 -12.14 -7.31 10.23
CA PHE A 151 -11.77 -6.60 11.44
C PHE A 151 -12.84 -6.74 12.51
N THR A 152 -12.39 -6.97 13.75
CA THR A 152 -13.14 -6.75 14.98
C THR A 152 -12.68 -5.43 15.60
N SER A 153 -13.02 -5.18 16.87
CA SER A 153 -12.54 -4.00 17.60
C SER A 153 -11.05 -4.01 17.92
N HIS A 154 -10.39 -5.18 17.91
CA HIS A 154 -8.98 -5.33 18.31
C HIS A 154 -8.18 -6.36 17.49
N THR A 155 -8.85 -7.13 16.65
CA THR A 155 -8.22 -8.17 15.83
C THR A 155 -8.62 -8.05 14.38
N VAL A 156 -7.77 -8.55 13.50
CA VAL A 156 -8.03 -8.70 12.08
C VAL A 156 -7.65 -10.11 11.68
N GLN A 157 -8.45 -10.72 10.81
CA GLN A 157 -8.13 -12.00 10.20
C GLN A 157 -8.39 -11.95 8.71
N ASN A 158 -7.72 -12.83 7.96
CA ASN A 158 -8.03 -12.99 6.56
C ASN A 158 -9.33 -13.78 6.39
N ILE A 159 -10.05 -13.45 5.33
CA ILE A 159 -11.26 -14.15 4.92
C ILE A 159 -11.09 -14.68 3.51
N ASP A 160 -11.68 -15.85 3.27
CA ASP A 160 -11.77 -16.54 1.97
C ASP A 160 -10.42 -16.84 1.28
N GLY A 161 -9.30 -16.65 1.98
CA GLY A 161 -8.00 -17.15 1.57
C GLY A 161 -7.92 -18.66 1.80
N VAL A 162 -7.82 -19.44 0.71
CA VAL A 162 -7.47 -20.86 0.82
C VAL A 162 -6.13 -20.97 1.53
N ALA A 163 -6.05 -21.87 2.51
CA ALA A 163 -4.81 -22.19 3.20
C ALA A 163 -3.75 -22.56 2.16
N TRP A 164 -2.82 -21.64 1.92
CA TRP A 164 -1.67 -21.89 1.06
C TRP A 164 -0.84 -22.99 1.74
N GLN A 165 -0.47 -24.04 1.00
CA GLN A 165 0.24 -25.20 1.56
C GLN A 165 1.64 -24.77 1.98
N GLY A 166 2.06 -25.23 3.17
CA GLY A 166 3.20 -24.69 3.91
C GLY A 166 4.53 -24.61 3.14
N PRO A 167 5.46 -23.77 3.64
CA PRO A 167 6.72 -23.47 2.98
C PRO A 167 7.61 -24.71 2.82
N ASP A 168 8.37 -24.73 1.73
CA ASP A 168 9.54 -25.58 1.56
C ASP A 168 10.63 -25.25 2.59
N GLN A 169 11.59 -26.17 2.75
CA GLN A 169 12.61 -26.15 3.82
C GLN A 169 13.50 -24.89 3.82
N ASN A 170 13.47 -24.09 2.75
CA ASN A 170 14.26 -22.88 2.58
C ASN A 170 13.44 -21.59 2.76
N GLY A 171 12.13 -21.68 3.04
CA GLY A 171 11.27 -20.51 3.26
C GLY A 171 11.07 -19.60 2.04
N LEU A 172 11.44 -20.09 0.84
CA LEU A 172 11.37 -19.35 -0.42
C LEU A 172 10.02 -19.50 -1.11
N SER A 173 9.29 -20.57 -0.82
CA SER A 173 7.89 -20.67 -1.18
C SER A 173 7.03 -19.93 -0.13
N SER A 174 6.58 -18.74 -0.53
CA SER A 174 5.50 -17.91 0.01
C SER A 174 5.17 -18.05 1.51
N ILE A 175 5.88 -17.31 2.37
CA ILE A 175 5.46 -17.08 3.77
C ILE A 175 3.99 -16.66 3.79
N ASN A 176 3.12 -17.57 4.24
CA ASN A 176 1.66 -17.51 4.21
C ASN A 176 1.12 -16.07 4.20
N PHE A 177 0.84 -15.57 3.00
CA PHE A 177 0.22 -14.25 2.77
C PHE A 177 -1.18 -14.15 3.38
N VAL A 178 -1.77 -15.31 3.64
CA VAL A 178 -3.03 -15.53 4.33
C VAL A 178 -2.73 -16.11 5.71
N LEU A 179 -3.13 -15.42 6.77
CA LEU A 179 -3.18 -16.01 8.10
C LEU A 179 -4.59 -16.55 8.34
N SER A 180 -4.67 -17.81 8.76
CA SER A 180 -5.94 -18.41 9.19
C SER A 180 -6.42 -17.82 10.51
N ASP A 181 -5.49 -17.46 11.39
CA ASP A 181 -5.79 -17.03 12.76
C ASP A 181 -5.84 -15.51 12.85
N ALA A 182 -6.76 -15.02 13.67
CA ALA A 182 -6.88 -13.59 13.94
C ALA A 182 -5.63 -13.06 14.66
N VAL A 183 -5.11 -11.94 14.16
CA VAL A 183 -3.98 -11.22 14.75
C VAL A 183 -4.43 -9.89 15.33
N SER A 184 -3.68 -9.36 16.29
CA SER A 184 -3.96 -8.04 16.85
C SER A 184 -3.60 -6.93 15.87
N TYR A 185 -4.35 -5.83 15.94
CA TYR A 185 -3.98 -4.58 15.29
C TYR A 185 -4.12 -3.41 16.26
N GLN A 186 -3.48 -2.28 15.92
CA GLN A 186 -3.51 -1.05 16.70
C GLN A 186 -3.77 0.13 15.78
N VAL A 187 -4.67 1.02 16.20
CA VAL A 187 -4.91 2.30 15.52
C VAL A 187 -3.96 3.33 16.13
N GLY A 188 -2.94 3.72 15.37
CA GLY A 188 -2.04 4.81 15.72
C GLY A 188 -2.58 6.18 15.27
N ALA A 189 -1.88 7.24 15.64
CA ALA A 189 -2.21 8.60 15.20
C ALA A 189 -2.08 8.80 13.68
N GLN A 190 -1.23 7.99 13.04
CA GLN A 190 -0.88 8.14 11.63
C GLN A 190 -1.17 6.90 10.79
N ASN A 191 -1.16 5.71 11.37
CA ASN A 191 -1.30 4.45 10.65
C ASN A 191 -2.06 3.41 11.47
N ILE A 192 -2.45 2.33 10.81
CA ILE A 192 -2.86 1.09 11.45
C ILE A 192 -1.66 0.15 11.45
N GLU A 193 -1.27 -0.37 12.61
CA GLU A 193 -0.25 -1.42 12.74
C GLU A 193 -0.95 -2.77 12.92
N ILE A 194 -0.67 -3.72 12.02
CA ILE A 194 -1.20 -5.09 12.05
C ILE A 194 -0.04 -6.04 12.40
N ASN A 195 -0.16 -6.76 13.51
CA ASN A 195 0.84 -7.71 14.00
C ASN A 195 0.74 -9.05 13.29
N ARG A 196 1.15 -9.09 12.02
CA ARG A 196 0.96 -10.23 11.12
C ARG A 196 1.65 -11.50 11.67
N LEU A 197 2.95 -11.45 11.94
CA LEU A 197 3.69 -12.59 12.52
C LEU A 197 4.57 -12.08 13.66
N PRO A 198 5.11 -12.95 14.55
CA PRO A 198 6.05 -12.53 15.59
C PRO A 198 7.26 -11.74 15.08
N PHE A 199 7.58 -11.88 13.79
CA PHE A 199 8.67 -11.19 13.11
C PHE A 199 8.21 -10.25 11.99
N ALA A 200 6.91 -10.09 11.74
CA ALA A 200 6.41 -9.30 10.60
C ALA A 200 5.25 -8.38 10.99
N LYS A 201 5.35 -7.12 10.57
CA LYS A 201 4.33 -6.09 10.81
C LYS A 201 3.91 -5.44 9.51
N ARG A 202 2.62 -5.15 9.39
CA ARG A 202 2.05 -4.43 8.26
C ARG A 202 1.50 -3.10 8.73
N PHE A 203 1.77 -2.06 7.96
CA PHE A 203 1.34 -0.70 8.27
C PHE A 203 0.44 -0.17 7.16
N TRP A 204 -0.71 0.37 7.55
CA TRP A 204 -1.65 1.03 6.65
C TRP A 204 -1.73 2.51 6.95
N TYR A 205 -1.40 3.33 5.97
CA TYR A 205 -1.41 4.78 6.06
C TYR A 205 -2.64 5.32 5.31
N PRO A 206 -3.67 5.79 6.01
CA PRO A 206 -4.92 6.25 5.39
C PRO A 206 -4.69 7.47 4.50
N ILE A 207 -5.35 7.49 3.33
CA ILE A 207 -5.31 8.60 2.37
C ILE A 207 -6.69 9.27 2.27
N ALA A 208 -7.71 8.51 1.88
CA ALA A 208 -9.05 9.00 1.60
C ALA A 208 -10.10 7.87 1.72
N SER A 209 -11.37 8.25 1.78
CA SER A 209 -12.52 7.35 1.65
C SER A 209 -13.57 7.90 0.70
N THR A 210 -14.38 7.02 0.14
CA THR A 210 -15.50 7.38 -0.74
C THR A 210 -16.55 6.26 -0.76
N ILE A 211 -17.62 6.47 -1.51
CA ILE A 211 -18.59 5.45 -1.88
C ILE A 211 -18.49 5.20 -3.39
N ILE A 212 -18.32 3.95 -3.81
CA ILE A 212 -18.35 3.55 -5.22
C ILE A 212 -19.43 2.49 -5.38
N ASN A 213 -20.42 2.73 -6.26
CA ASN A 213 -21.54 1.82 -6.50
C ASN A 213 -22.36 1.43 -5.25
N GLY A 214 -22.36 2.29 -4.22
CA GLY A 214 -23.04 2.04 -2.95
C GLY A 214 -22.15 1.39 -1.87
N ASP A 215 -20.97 0.90 -2.24
CA ASP A 215 -20.04 0.26 -1.31
C ASP A 215 -19.09 1.29 -0.69
N ARG A 216 -18.74 1.07 0.58
CA ARG A 216 -17.70 1.84 1.26
C ARG A 216 -16.34 1.47 0.69
N VAL A 217 -15.56 2.48 0.32
CA VAL A 217 -14.20 2.30 -0.20
C VAL A 217 -13.25 3.21 0.55
N PHE A 218 -12.06 2.72 0.88
CA PHE A 218 -10.98 3.56 1.36
C PHE A 218 -9.65 3.23 0.70
N TYR A 219 -8.76 4.21 0.73
CA TYR A 219 -7.46 4.16 0.10
C TYR A 219 -6.39 4.29 1.17
N ILE A 220 -5.41 3.40 1.12
CA ILE A 220 -4.25 3.40 2.01
C ILE A 220 -2.97 3.31 1.18
N VAL A 221 -1.86 3.75 1.76
CA VAL A 221 -0.57 3.18 1.41
C VAL A 221 -0.25 2.05 2.40
N GLU A 222 0.09 0.88 1.90
CA GLU A 222 0.48 -0.29 2.69
C GLU A 222 1.99 -0.53 2.56
N ARG A 223 2.67 -0.83 3.67
CA ARG A 223 4.02 -1.44 3.68
C ARG A 223 4.09 -2.61 4.64
N GLU A 224 5.03 -3.53 4.41
CA GLU A 224 5.36 -4.59 5.36
C GLU A 224 6.83 -4.56 5.75
N GLU A 225 7.09 -4.62 7.05
CA GLU A 225 8.41 -4.71 7.62
C GLU A 225 8.59 -6.06 8.32
N ARG A 226 9.83 -6.58 8.28
CA ARG A 226 10.19 -7.83 8.94
C ARG A 226 11.44 -7.67 9.77
N ASP A 227 11.40 -8.18 10.99
CA ASP A 227 12.57 -8.32 11.85
C ASP A 227 13.51 -9.37 11.24
N ALA A 228 14.68 -8.92 10.77
CA ALA A 228 15.64 -9.78 10.11
C ALA A 228 16.27 -10.84 11.04
N GLN A 229 16.43 -10.50 12.32
CA GLN A 229 16.99 -11.43 13.29
C GLN A 229 16.03 -12.59 13.54
N LEU A 230 14.75 -12.29 13.75
CA LEU A 230 13.72 -13.30 13.98
C LEU A 230 13.32 -14.06 12.72
N TRP A 231 13.42 -13.43 11.55
CA TRP A 231 13.02 -14.03 10.28
C TRP A 231 14.09 -14.96 9.71
N PHE A 232 15.37 -14.54 9.66
CA PHE A 232 16.46 -15.29 9.01
C PHE A 232 17.80 -15.24 9.76
N GLY A 233 17.82 -14.87 11.04
CA GLY A 233 19.05 -14.79 11.82
C GLY A 233 19.99 -13.66 11.38
N GLY A 234 19.46 -12.65 10.68
CA GLY A 234 20.20 -11.48 10.24
C GLY A 234 20.57 -10.52 11.37
N GLN A 235 21.10 -9.36 11.00
CA GLN A 235 21.37 -8.29 11.96
C GLN A 235 20.06 -7.77 12.57
N PRO A 236 20.05 -7.43 13.87
CA PRO A 236 18.86 -6.86 14.52
C PRO A 236 18.33 -5.63 13.79
N GLY A 237 17.02 -5.59 13.55
CA GLY A 237 16.34 -4.49 12.88
C GLY A 237 15.22 -4.96 11.97
N TYR A 238 14.25 -4.06 11.74
CA TYR A 238 13.19 -4.25 10.76
C TYR A 238 13.67 -3.80 9.38
N ASN A 239 13.48 -4.65 8.38
CA ASN A 239 13.71 -4.35 6.98
C ASN A 239 12.39 -4.34 6.23
N THR A 240 12.24 -3.42 5.27
CA THR A 240 11.11 -3.40 4.36
C THR A 240 11.13 -4.64 3.48
N PHE A 241 10.06 -5.45 3.56
CA PHE A 241 9.88 -6.67 2.77
C PHE A 241 8.92 -6.46 1.61
N ILE A 242 7.75 -5.87 1.88
CA ILE A 242 6.85 -5.39 0.83
C ILE A 242 7.08 -3.88 0.71
N PRO A 243 7.55 -3.38 -0.45
CA PRO A 243 7.70 -1.94 -0.66
C PRO A 243 6.33 -1.25 -0.55
N SER A 244 6.34 -0.02 -0.06
CA SER A 244 5.09 0.73 0.04
C SER A 244 4.37 0.91 -1.31
N ARG A 245 3.06 0.76 -1.26
CA ARG A 245 2.15 0.78 -2.42
C ARG A 245 0.77 1.26 -2.04
N ILE A 246 0.02 1.78 -3.00
CA ILE A 246 -1.38 2.14 -2.79
C ILE A 246 -2.25 0.88 -2.87
N ASN A 247 -3.07 0.66 -1.84
CA ASN A 247 -4.14 -0.33 -1.86
C ASN A 247 -5.50 0.39 -1.74
N ILE A 248 -6.49 -0.20 -2.40
CA ILE A 248 -7.89 0.22 -2.37
C ILE A 248 -8.66 -0.89 -1.67
N GLU A 249 -9.35 -0.58 -0.59
CA GLU A 249 -10.11 -1.53 0.21
C GLU A 249 -11.60 -1.21 0.06
N ARG A 250 -12.36 -2.16 -0.50
CA ARG A 250 -13.81 -2.07 -0.69
C ARG A 250 -14.53 -2.98 0.29
N GLU A 251 -15.53 -2.46 0.98
CA GLU A 251 -16.43 -3.28 1.76
C GLU A 251 -17.38 -4.02 0.82
N VAL A 252 -17.39 -5.34 0.90
CA VAL A 252 -18.16 -6.20 0.00
C VAL A 252 -19.00 -7.20 0.78
N ASP A 253 -20.18 -7.51 0.26
CA ASP A 253 -20.98 -8.64 0.75
C ASP A 253 -20.35 -9.95 0.28
N ARG A 254 -20.12 -10.88 1.21
CA ARG A 254 -19.67 -12.23 0.91
C ARG A 254 -20.56 -12.95 -0.10
N ALA A 255 -21.86 -12.65 -0.13
CA ALA A 255 -22.77 -13.24 -1.11
C ALA A 255 -22.42 -12.87 -2.57
N ASN A 256 -21.82 -11.70 -2.81
CA ASN A 256 -21.42 -11.27 -4.16
C ASN A 256 -20.35 -12.19 -4.77
N TYR A 257 -19.55 -12.85 -3.93
CA TYR A 257 -18.49 -13.74 -4.37
C TYR A 257 -18.87 -15.21 -4.41
N THR A 258 -19.95 -15.61 -3.71
CA THR A 258 -20.49 -16.98 -3.84
C THR A 258 -21.15 -17.27 -5.19
N ASN A 259 -21.43 -16.24 -5.99
CA ASN A 259 -22.09 -16.33 -7.30
C ASN A 259 -21.15 -16.09 -8.51
N VAL A 260 -19.86 -15.83 -8.28
CA VAL A 260 -18.86 -15.84 -9.35
C VAL A 260 -18.54 -17.31 -9.60
N ALA A 261 -19.14 -17.85 -10.66
CA ALA A 261 -19.27 -19.27 -10.95
C ALA A 261 -17.99 -20.10 -10.72
N ARG A 262 -18.20 -21.28 -10.11
CA ARG A 262 -17.30 -22.43 -10.15
C ARG A 262 -17.13 -22.96 -11.57
#